data_AF-A0A954QSI7-F1
#
_entry.id   AF-A0A954QSI7-F1
#
_cell.length_a   1.000
_cell.length_b   1.000
_cell.length_c   1.000
_cell.angle_alpha   90.00
_cell.angle_beta   90.00
_cell.angle_gamma   90.00
#
_symmetry.space_group_name_H-M   'P 1'
#
loop_
_entity.id
_entity.type
_entity.pdbx_description
1 polymer ?
#
loop_
_entity_poly.entity_id
_entity_poly.type
_entity_poly.pdbx_seq_one_letter_code
_entity_poly.pdbx_strand_id
1 'polypeptide(L)'
;MAATLVLKSSRRSTDAATISATIHRIFRRHANVNGTNERLRSSVYLVALLLGLLLLATRTVAQEPAASARDAAMSERVDTLLEEQLRASGWPAAESCSDETFLRRAHLDLTGTLPAASEVVEFSRSVLADKRSRLIDRLVGSPAAASHLAQTWAGWMLPEQ
;
A
#
# COMPACT_ATOMS: atom_id res chain seq x y z
N MET A 1 49.77 -30.09 46.25
CA MET A 1 49.41 -31.45 45.78
C MET A 1 48.25 -31.25 44.80
N ALA A 2 48.55 -31.14 43.49
CA ALA A 2 48.47 -32.22 42.48
C ALA A 2 47.00 -32.64 42.20
N ALA A 3 46.47 -32.79 40.99
CA ALA A 3 46.94 -32.62 39.61
C ALA A 3 45.71 -32.66 38.66
N THR A 4 45.97 -32.26 37.42
CA THR A 4 45.15 -32.05 36.21
C THR A 4 44.44 -33.30 35.62
N LEU A 5 43.57 -33.06 34.61
CA LEU A 5 43.13 -33.95 33.48
C LEU A 5 41.91 -34.87 33.83
N VAL A 6 40.90 -35.16 32.99
CA VAL A 6 40.78 -35.17 31.53
C VAL A 6 39.34 -35.60 31.15
N LEU A 7 38.73 -34.98 30.10
CA LEU A 7 37.82 -35.56 29.08
C LEU A 7 36.55 -36.33 29.56
N LYS A 8 35.39 -36.40 28.90
CA LYS A 8 34.89 -36.02 27.57
C LYS A 8 33.46 -36.59 27.48
N SER A 9 32.60 -35.86 26.77
CA SER A 9 31.32 -36.26 26.16
C SER A 9 30.81 -37.71 26.36
N SER A 10 29.56 -37.84 26.80
CA SER A 10 28.70 -38.93 26.31
C SER A 10 27.23 -38.49 26.30
N ARG A 11 26.86 -37.80 25.21
CA ARG A 11 25.48 -37.79 24.72
C ARG A 11 25.14 -39.24 24.33
N ARG A 12 24.32 -39.93 25.11
CA ARG A 12 23.77 -41.24 24.68
C ARG A 12 22.73 -40.99 23.60
N SER A 13 23.22 -41.07 22.36
CA SER A 13 22.59 -41.69 21.20
C SER A 13 21.22 -42.33 21.45
N THR A 14 20.14 -41.58 21.21
CA THR A 14 18.92 -42.15 20.64
C THR A 14 19.22 -42.42 19.18
N ASP A 15 19.45 -43.69 18.90
CA ASP A 15 19.98 -44.20 17.64
C ASP A 15 19.02 -43.88 16.47
N ALA A 16 19.46 -43.01 15.56
CA ALA A 16 18.68 -42.56 14.40
C ALA A 16 18.17 -43.72 13.53
N ALA A 17 18.83 -44.88 13.61
CA ALA A 17 18.41 -46.12 12.96
C ALA A 17 17.07 -46.66 13.49
N THR A 18 16.78 -46.48 14.78
CA THR A 18 15.53 -46.98 15.40
C THR A 18 14.34 -46.10 15.02
N ILE A 19 14.54 -44.78 14.95
CA ILE A 19 13.53 -43.82 14.50
C ILE A 19 13.27 -44.02 13.00
N SER A 20 14.33 -44.20 12.19
CA SER A 20 14.21 -44.48 10.76
C SER A 20 13.47 -45.80 10.47
N ALA A 21 13.80 -46.88 11.20
CA ALA A 21 13.12 -48.17 11.07
C ALA A 21 11.64 -48.11 11.50
N THR A 22 11.32 -47.31 12.53
CA THR A 22 9.95 -47.13 13.02
C THR A 22 9.12 -46.30 12.04
N ILE A 23 9.67 -45.20 11.52
CA ILE A 23 9.01 -44.35 10.51
C ILE A 23 8.78 -45.15 9.22
N HIS A 24 9.76 -45.94 8.78
CA HIS A 24 9.62 -46.76 7.58
C HIS A 24 8.57 -47.88 7.75
N ARG A 25 8.42 -48.44 8.95
CA ARG A 25 7.42 -49.48 9.24
C ARG A 25 5.99 -48.91 9.32
N ILE A 26 5.83 -47.67 9.80
CA ILE A 26 4.55 -46.92 9.77
C ILE A 26 4.18 -46.55 8.33
N PHE A 27 5.13 -46.06 7.54
CA PHE A 27 4.89 -45.67 6.15
C PHE A 27 4.46 -46.86 5.27
N ARG A 28 5.09 -48.03 5.46
CA ARG A 28 4.72 -49.25 4.71
C ARG A 28 3.31 -49.77 5.06
N ARG A 29 2.76 -49.46 6.24
CA ARG A 29 1.41 -49.89 6.65
C ARG A 29 0.29 -49.04 6.02
N HIS A 30 0.59 -47.79 5.63
CA HIS A 30 -0.40 -46.90 4.99
C HIS A 30 -0.52 -47.10 3.47
N ALA A 31 0.35 -47.91 2.84
CA ALA A 31 0.30 -48.18 1.41
C ALA A 31 -0.69 -49.29 1.00
N ASN A 32 -1.43 -49.89 1.94
CA ASN A 32 -2.31 -51.03 1.65
C ASN A 32 -3.77 -50.79 2.11
N VAL A 33 -4.36 -49.68 1.65
CA VAL A 33 -5.83 -49.45 1.70
C VAL A 33 -6.33 -49.05 0.31
N ASN A 34 -6.42 -50.07 -0.54
CA ASN A 34 -7.45 -50.34 -1.56
C ASN A 34 -8.24 -49.14 -2.15
N GLY A 35 -7.84 -48.71 -3.35
CA GLY A 35 -8.70 -48.66 -4.54
C GLY A 35 -9.75 -47.56 -4.70
N THR A 36 -10.24 -46.89 -3.66
CA THR A 36 -11.36 -45.92 -3.79
C THR A 36 -11.03 -44.50 -3.33
N ASN A 37 -9.88 -44.28 -2.68
CA ASN A 37 -9.54 -43.02 -2.00
C ASN A 37 -8.66 -42.06 -2.83
N GLU A 38 -8.14 -42.48 -3.98
CA GLU A 38 -7.28 -41.65 -4.85
C GLU A 38 -8.02 -40.39 -5.36
N ARG A 39 -9.30 -40.55 -5.73
CA ARG A 39 -10.15 -39.47 -6.24
C ARG A 39 -10.50 -38.43 -5.15
N LEU A 40 -10.84 -38.89 -3.95
CA LEU A 40 -11.17 -38.01 -2.82
C LEU A 40 -9.93 -37.26 -2.29
N ARG A 41 -8.77 -37.93 -2.20
CA ARG A 41 -7.52 -37.29 -1.75
C ARG A 41 -7.07 -36.22 -2.73
N SER A 42 -7.11 -36.50 -4.03
CA SER A 42 -6.77 -35.55 -5.08
C SER A 42 -7.68 -34.32 -5.07
N SER A 43 -8.98 -34.50 -4.81
CA SER A 43 -9.94 -33.39 -4.68
C SER A 43 -9.64 -32.49 -3.48
N VAL A 44 -9.25 -33.06 -2.33
CA VAL A 44 -8.85 -32.28 -1.15
C VAL A 44 -7.59 -31.46 -1.43
N TYR A 45 -6.60 -32.02 -2.13
CA TYR A 45 -5.40 -31.28 -2.52
C TYR A 45 -5.71 -30.17 -3.54
N LEU A 46 -6.61 -30.40 -4.51
CA LEU A 46 -7.04 -29.38 -5.47
C LEU A 46 -7.79 -28.24 -4.80
N VAL A 47 -8.68 -28.53 -3.85
CA VAL A 47 -9.41 -27.50 -3.10
C VAL A 47 -8.46 -26.71 -2.20
N ALA A 48 -7.50 -27.36 -1.52
CA ALA A 48 -6.49 -26.69 -0.72
C ALA A 48 -5.54 -25.83 -1.59
N LEU A 49 -5.17 -26.31 -2.78
CA LEU A 49 -4.39 -25.55 -3.76
C LEU A 49 -5.18 -24.34 -4.28
N LEU A 50 -6.47 -24.51 -4.60
CA LEU A 50 -7.34 -23.42 -5.05
C LEU A 50 -7.57 -22.39 -3.94
N LEU A 51 -7.78 -22.82 -2.69
CA LEU A 51 -7.86 -21.92 -1.54
C LEU A 51 -6.53 -21.21 -1.28
N GLY A 52 -5.41 -21.91 -1.42
CA GLY A 52 -4.07 -21.32 -1.32
C GLY A 52 -3.80 -20.29 -2.41
N LEU A 53 -4.17 -20.58 -3.66
CA LEU A 53 -4.09 -19.66 -4.80
C LEU A 53 -5.04 -18.48 -4.64
N LEU A 54 -6.26 -18.69 -4.13
CA LEU A 54 -7.22 -17.63 -3.83
C LEU A 54 -6.70 -16.70 -2.73
N LEU A 55 -6.17 -17.26 -1.63
CA LEU A 55 -5.53 -16.50 -0.56
C LEU A 55 -4.31 -15.72 -1.07
N LEU A 56 -3.51 -16.30 -1.96
CA LEU A 56 -2.37 -15.62 -2.58
C LEU A 56 -2.82 -14.49 -3.53
N ALA A 57 -3.86 -14.72 -4.33
CA ALA A 57 -4.44 -13.72 -5.22
C ALA A 57 -5.09 -12.55 -4.47
N THR A 58 -5.68 -12.77 -3.28
CA THR A 58 -6.18 -11.67 -2.46
C THR A 58 -5.07 -10.78 -1.90
N ARG A 59 -3.83 -11.29 -1.73
CA ARG A 59 -2.70 -10.48 -1.24
C ARG A 59 -2.13 -9.55 -2.30
N THR A 60 -2.21 -9.91 -3.58
CA THR A 60 -1.67 -9.08 -4.67
C THR A 60 -2.54 -7.86 -5.00
N VAL A 61 -3.84 -7.90 -4.71
CA VAL A 61 -4.76 -6.78 -4.95
C VAL A 61 -4.75 -5.76 -3.80
N ALA A 62 -4.29 -6.14 -2.61
CA ALA A 62 -4.37 -5.32 -1.40
C ALA A 62 -3.10 -4.51 -1.07
N GLN A 63 -2.04 -4.58 -1.89
CA GLN A 63 -0.76 -3.93 -1.57
C GLN A 63 -0.47 -2.75 -2.50
N GLU A 64 -1.09 -1.59 -2.21
CA GLU A 64 -0.72 -0.25 -2.72
C GLU A 64 -0.03 0.65 -1.64
N PRO A 65 0.89 0.19 -0.77
CA PRO A 65 1.57 1.09 0.19
C PRO A 65 2.84 1.75 -0.38
N ALA A 66 3.35 1.30 -1.53
CA ALA A 66 4.63 1.80 -2.07
C ALA A 66 4.48 3.11 -2.86
N ALA A 67 3.33 3.33 -3.50
CA ALA A 67 3.02 4.60 -4.17
C ALA A 67 2.84 5.72 -3.12
N SER A 68 2.02 5.48 -2.09
CA SER A 68 1.75 6.48 -1.05
C SER A 68 2.99 6.91 -0.24
N ALA A 69 3.93 5.99 0.02
CA ALA A 69 5.15 6.34 0.76
C ALA A 69 6.11 7.22 -0.07
N ARG A 70 6.20 6.96 -1.38
CA ARG A 70 7.00 7.79 -2.29
C ARG A 70 6.37 9.17 -2.44
N ASP A 71 5.05 9.23 -2.60
CA ASP A 71 4.33 10.48 -2.77
C ASP A 71 4.48 11.37 -1.52
N ALA A 72 4.34 10.79 -0.32
CA ALA A 72 4.57 11.49 0.93
C ALA A 72 6.00 12.05 1.05
N ALA A 73 7.02 11.25 0.70
CA ALA A 73 8.41 11.69 0.70
C ALA A 73 8.66 12.83 -0.32
N MET A 74 7.98 12.78 -1.47
CA MET A 74 8.06 13.85 -2.47
C MET A 74 7.37 15.13 -1.99
N SER A 75 6.21 15.04 -1.35
CA SER A 75 5.53 16.20 -0.73
C SER A 75 6.40 16.85 0.34
N GLU A 76 6.97 16.06 1.25
CA GLU A 76 7.90 16.57 2.28
C GLU A 76 9.12 17.26 1.66
N ARG A 77 9.64 16.71 0.55
CA ARG A 77 10.74 17.32 -0.18
C ARG A 77 10.36 18.66 -0.80
N VAL A 78 9.16 18.78 -1.38
CA VAL A 78 8.64 20.04 -1.93
C VAL A 78 8.46 21.07 -0.81
N ASP A 79 7.85 20.68 0.31
CA ASP A 79 7.63 21.56 1.46
C ASP A 79 8.95 22.12 2.00
N THR A 80 9.97 21.27 2.13
CA THR A 80 11.32 21.68 2.55
C THR A 80 11.88 22.78 1.63
N LEU A 81 11.76 22.61 0.31
CA LEU A 81 12.26 23.58 -0.66
C LEU A 81 11.48 24.90 -0.61
N LEU A 82 10.17 24.84 -0.39
CA LEU A 82 9.33 26.03 -0.23
C LEU A 82 9.71 26.81 1.03
N GLU A 83 9.93 26.11 2.15
CA GLU A 83 10.37 26.74 3.40
C GLU A 83 11.75 27.39 3.29
N GLU A 84 12.70 26.72 2.62
CA GLU A 84 14.02 27.28 2.32
C GLU A 84 13.91 28.58 1.52
N GLN A 85 13.08 28.58 0.47
CA GLN A 85 12.89 29.74 -0.39
C GLN A 85 12.18 30.89 0.33
N LEU A 86 11.13 30.59 1.13
CA LEU A 86 10.44 31.59 1.94
C LEU A 86 11.42 32.25 2.93
N ARG A 87 12.23 31.45 3.63
CA ARG A 87 13.26 31.95 4.56
C ARG A 87 14.28 32.84 3.86
N ALA A 88 14.74 32.45 2.68
CA ALA A 88 15.68 33.25 1.89
C ALA A 88 15.07 34.57 1.39
N SER A 89 13.78 34.56 1.07
CA SER A 89 13.06 35.74 0.57
C SER A 89 12.73 36.77 1.66
N GLY A 90 12.76 36.38 2.93
CA GLY A 90 12.39 37.21 4.08
C GLY A 90 10.88 37.44 4.25
N TRP A 91 10.04 36.83 3.42
CA TRP A 91 8.59 36.91 3.52
C TRP A 91 8.03 35.84 4.46
N PRO A 92 7.06 36.16 5.33
CA PRO A 92 6.38 35.16 6.13
C PRO A 92 5.50 34.26 5.26
N ALA A 93 5.30 33.02 5.69
CA ALA A 93 4.32 32.13 5.08
C ALA A 93 2.90 32.71 5.21
N ALA A 94 2.09 32.55 4.17
CA ALA A 94 0.70 33.00 4.19
C ALA A 94 -0.12 32.18 5.21
N GLU A 95 -1.06 32.85 5.88
CA GLU A 95 -2.01 32.16 6.75
C GLU A 95 -2.91 31.19 5.97
N SER A 96 -3.33 30.13 6.64
CA SER A 96 -4.28 29.18 6.06
C SER A 96 -5.62 29.86 5.78
N CYS A 97 -6.13 29.68 4.57
CA CYS A 97 -7.44 30.22 4.19
C CYS A 97 -8.60 29.41 4.77
N SER A 98 -9.77 30.05 4.84
CA SER A 98 -11.04 29.41 5.22
C SER A 98 -11.43 28.32 4.22
N ASP A 99 -12.29 27.40 4.64
CA ASP A 99 -12.73 26.28 3.81
C ASP A 99 -13.50 26.72 2.56
N GLU A 100 -14.30 27.79 2.66
CA GLU A 100 -15.04 28.36 1.52
C GLU A 100 -14.08 28.98 0.51
N THR A 101 -13.07 29.70 0.99
CA THR A 101 -12.03 30.30 0.16
C THR A 101 -11.22 29.22 -0.53
N PHE A 102 -10.84 28.18 0.21
CA PHE A 102 -10.12 27.03 -0.32
C PHE A 102 -10.91 26.33 -1.41
N LEU A 103 -12.17 25.99 -1.16
CA LEU A 103 -13.05 25.30 -2.12
C LEU A 103 -13.18 26.10 -3.41
N ARG A 104 -13.45 27.41 -3.31
CA ARG A 104 -13.56 28.27 -4.50
C ARG A 104 -12.26 28.32 -5.29
N ARG A 105 -11.12 28.51 -4.63
CA ARG A 105 -9.81 28.58 -5.30
C ARG A 105 -9.46 27.26 -5.96
N ALA A 106 -9.62 26.14 -5.26
CA ALA A 106 -9.34 24.82 -5.80
C ALA A 106 -10.14 24.54 -7.09
N HIS A 107 -11.43 24.87 -7.14
CA HIS A 107 -12.22 24.70 -8.37
C HIS A 107 -11.78 25.64 -9.50
N LEU A 108 -11.51 26.92 -9.19
CA LEU A 108 -11.07 27.87 -10.21
C LEU A 108 -9.69 27.49 -10.77
N ASP A 109 -8.75 27.12 -9.90
CA ASP A 109 -7.38 26.83 -10.28
C ASP A 109 -7.24 25.48 -10.97
N LEU A 110 -7.99 24.46 -10.53
CA LEU A 110 -7.87 23.11 -11.07
C LEU A 110 -8.81 22.87 -12.25
N THR A 111 -10.05 23.35 -12.22
CA THR A 111 -11.06 23.06 -13.25
C THR A 111 -11.54 24.27 -14.01
N GLY A 112 -11.13 25.49 -13.65
CA GLY A 112 -11.55 26.72 -14.32
C GLY A 112 -13.02 27.09 -14.09
N THR A 113 -13.68 26.47 -13.11
CA THR A 113 -15.13 26.61 -12.87
C THR A 113 -15.42 26.91 -11.40
N LEU A 114 -16.64 27.34 -11.09
CA LEU A 114 -17.08 27.51 -9.70
C LEU A 114 -17.68 26.21 -9.15
N PRO A 115 -17.56 25.94 -7.84
CA PRO A 115 -18.23 24.81 -7.21
C PRO A 115 -19.76 24.97 -7.27
N ALA A 116 -20.48 23.85 -7.38
CA ALA A 116 -21.93 23.88 -7.28
C ALA A 116 -22.39 24.21 -5.85
N ALA A 117 -23.56 24.82 -5.70
CA ALA A 117 -24.09 25.20 -4.38
C ALA A 117 -24.22 23.99 -3.43
N SER A 118 -24.56 22.81 -3.96
CA SER A 118 -24.62 21.57 -3.18
C SER A 118 -23.25 21.15 -2.65
N GLU A 119 -22.18 21.30 -3.45
CA GLU A 119 -20.82 20.94 -3.05
C GLU A 119 -20.30 21.86 -1.96
N VAL A 120 -20.63 23.16 -2.01
CA VAL A 120 -20.29 24.11 -0.94
C VAL A 120 -20.92 23.70 0.38
N VAL A 121 -22.19 23.30 0.37
CA VAL A 121 -22.90 22.84 1.56
C VAL A 121 -22.33 21.52 2.08
N GLU A 122 -22.00 20.59 1.19
CA GLU A 122 -21.40 19.30 1.57
C GLU A 122 -20.00 19.50 2.19
N PHE A 123 -19.17 20.34 1.57
CA PHE A 123 -17.80 20.59 2.00
C PHE A 123 -17.73 21.32 3.35
N SER A 124 -18.63 22.29 3.56
CA SER A 124 -18.73 23.02 4.84
C SER A 124 -19.22 22.13 5.99
N ARG A 125 -20.05 21.14 5.72
CA ARG A 125 -20.55 20.18 6.72
C ARG A 125 -19.57 19.03 7.00
N SER A 126 -18.60 18.80 6.12
CA SER A 126 -17.63 17.73 6.30
C SER A 126 -16.66 18.03 7.44
N VAL A 127 -16.57 17.09 8.38
CA VAL A 127 -15.65 17.08 9.52
C VAL A 127 -14.44 16.17 9.31
N LEU A 128 -14.27 15.63 8.09
CA LEU A 128 -13.15 14.75 7.78
C LEU A 128 -11.84 15.54 7.77
N ALA A 129 -10.83 15.04 8.47
CA ALA A 129 -9.50 15.65 8.54
C ALA A 129 -8.81 15.73 7.17
N ASP A 130 -9.13 14.79 6.25
CA ASP A 130 -8.56 14.69 4.91
C ASP A 130 -9.44 15.32 3.81
N LYS A 131 -10.49 16.07 4.17
CA LYS A 131 -11.48 16.59 3.20
C LYS A 131 -10.88 17.42 2.07
N ARG A 132 -9.81 18.18 2.35
CA ARG A 132 -9.10 18.99 1.34
C ARG A 132 -8.34 18.12 0.36
N SER A 133 -7.64 17.09 0.84
CA SER A 133 -6.93 16.12 -0.01
C SER A 133 -7.92 15.40 -0.92
N ARG A 134 -9.02 14.87 -0.37
CA ARG A 134 -10.06 14.19 -1.13
C ARG A 134 -10.69 15.07 -2.21
N LEU A 135 -10.87 16.36 -1.92
CA LEU A 135 -11.35 17.31 -2.91
C LEU A 135 -10.35 17.46 -4.06
N ILE A 136 -9.07 17.66 -3.75
CA ILE A 136 -8.00 17.79 -4.75
C ILE A 136 -7.94 16.55 -5.63
N ASP A 137 -7.92 15.34 -5.03
CA ASP A 137 -7.86 14.08 -5.78
C ASP A 137 -9.02 13.95 -6.77
N ARG A 138 -10.24 14.31 -6.32
CA ARG A 138 -11.44 14.31 -7.16
C ARG A 138 -11.36 15.34 -8.28
N LEU A 139 -10.88 16.56 -8.01
CA LEU A 139 -10.79 17.61 -9.02
C LEU A 139 -9.71 17.30 -10.06
N VAL A 140 -8.51 16.92 -9.62
CA VAL A 140 -7.39 16.54 -10.49
C VAL A 140 -7.73 15.31 -11.33
N GLY A 141 -8.47 14.35 -10.76
CA GLY A 141 -8.96 13.18 -11.50
C GLY A 141 -10.08 13.48 -12.51
N SER A 142 -10.59 14.70 -12.57
CA SER A 142 -11.70 15.06 -13.47
C SER A 142 -11.21 15.40 -14.90
N PRO A 143 -12.01 15.10 -15.94
CA PRO A 143 -11.71 15.54 -17.32
C PRO A 143 -11.65 17.06 -17.49
N ALA A 144 -12.37 17.80 -16.63
CA ALA A 144 -12.35 19.25 -16.62
C ALA A 144 -10.97 19.79 -16.24
N ALA A 145 -10.29 19.14 -15.29
CA ALA A 145 -8.95 19.56 -14.90
C ALA A 145 -7.93 19.40 -16.02
N ALA A 146 -7.94 18.25 -16.73
CA ALA A 146 -7.07 18.05 -17.88
C ALA A 146 -7.30 19.10 -18.99
N SER A 147 -8.57 19.39 -19.29
CA SER A 147 -8.94 20.41 -20.29
C SER A 147 -8.50 21.81 -19.86
N HIS A 148 -8.77 22.19 -18.61
CA HIS A 148 -8.43 23.50 -18.08
C HIS A 148 -6.92 23.70 -18.06
N LEU A 149 -6.17 22.71 -17.58
CA LEU A 149 -4.71 22.73 -17.60
C LEU A 149 -4.20 22.91 -19.03
N ALA A 150 -4.64 22.09 -19.98
CA ALA A 150 -4.21 22.21 -21.37
C ALA A 150 -4.44 23.61 -21.95
N GLN A 151 -5.59 24.23 -21.66
CA GLN A 151 -5.90 25.60 -22.09
C GLN A 151 -4.99 26.64 -21.43
N THR A 152 -4.79 26.54 -20.10
CA THR A 152 -3.93 27.46 -19.35
C THR A 152 -2.49 27.41 -19.88
N TRP A 153 -1.94 26.21 -20.09
CA TRP A 153 -0.59 26.07 -20.63
C TRP A 153 -0.49 26.51 -22.09
N ALA A 154 -1.50 26.22 -22.91
CA ALA A 154 -1.54 26.71 -24.29
C ALA A 154 -1.50 28.25 -24.33
N GLY A 155 -2.27 28.93 -23.47
CA GLY A 155 -2.27 30.38 -23.38
C GLY A 155 -0.94 30.98 -22.90
N TRP A 156 -0.17 30.26 -22.08
CA TRP A 156 1.16 30.74 -21.64
C TRP A 156 2.28 30.44 -22.64
N MET A 157 2.18 29.33 -23.37
CA MET A 157 3.27 28.83 -24.21
C MET A 157 3.14 29.19 -25.68
N LEU A 158 1.92 29.32 -26.19
CA LEU A 158 1.67 29.59 -27.60
C LEU A 158 1.45 31.10 -27.81
N PRO A 159 2.01 31.68 -28.88
CA PRO A 159 1.69 33.06 -29.23
C PRO A 159 0.20 33.17 -29.55
N GLU A 160 -0.40 34.29 -29.12
CA GLU A 160 -1.78 34.66 -29.48
C GLU A 160 -1.93 34.58 -31.01
N GLN A 161 -2.93 33.83 -31.49
CA GLN A 161 -3.24 33.70 -32.92
C GLN A 161 -4.20 34.77 -33.40
#